data_AF-A0A1F4BVY0-F1
#
_entry.id   AF-A0A1F4BVY0-F1
#
_cell.length_a   1.000
_cell.length_b   1.000
_cell.length_c   1.000
_cell.angle_alpha   90.00
_cell.angle_beta   90.00
_cell.angle_gamma   90.00
#
_symmetry.space_group_name_H-M   'P 1'
#
loop_
_entity.id
_entity.type
_entity.pdbx_description
1 polymer ?
#
loop_
_entity_poly.entity_id
_entity_poly.type
_entity_poly.pdbx_seq_one_letter_code
_entity_poly.pdbx_strand_id
1 'polypeptide(L)' 'MEQIQMHQPLSQITTTLLEMCRPFGGIETCTVEHASNEGVFHCLVSLKEPRNHAPLADTLGGQFGDKGVRIQIRVRS' A
#
# COMPACT_ATOMS: atom_id res chain seq x y z
N MET A 1 23.09 -20.79 -10.13
CA MET A 1 22.03 -20.86 -9.11
C MET A 1 21.07 -19.72 -9.41
N GLU A 2 19.92 -20.05 -9.98
CA GLU A 2 18.96 -19.07 -10.49
C GLU A 2 18.20 -18.43 -9.32
N GLN A 3 18.16 -17.09 -9.32
CA GLN A 3 17.42 -16.26 -8.40
C GLN A 3 15.91 -16.46 -8.64
N ILE A 4 15.17 -16.90 -7.62
CA ILE A 4 13.71 -16.75 -7.60
C ILE A 4 13.40 -15.68 -6.55
N GLN A 5 13.73 -14.43 -6.88
CA GLN A 5 13.05 -13.31 -6.25
C GLN A 5 11.64 -13.30 -6.82
N MET A 6 10.65 -13.67 -6.01
CA MET A 6 9.25 -13.34 -6.28
C MET A 6 9.09 -11.82 -6.20
N HIS A 7 9.59 -11.11 -7.22
CA HIS A 7 9.26 -9.73 -7.50
C HIS A 7 7.80 -9.71 -7.97
N GLN A 8 6.83 -9.77 -7.05
CA GLN A 8 5.69 -8.88 -7.30
C GLN A 8 6.31 -7.49 -7.30
N PRO A 9 6.36 -6.81 -8.45
CA PRO A 9 7.23 -5.66 -8.55
C PRO A 9 6.62 -4.60 -7.64
N LEU A 10 7.42 -4.03 -6.74
CA LEU A 10 7.06 -2.88 -5.90
C LEU A 10 6.28 -1.82 -6.68
N SER A 11 6.58 -1.67 -7.98
CA SER A 11 5.87 -0.80 -8.91
C SER A 11 4.41 -1.17 -9.15
N GLN A 12 4.01 -2.45 -9.18
CA GLN A 12 2.61 -2.85 -9.29
C GLN A 12 1.84 -2.51 -8.01
N ILE A 13 2.37 -2.87 -6.84
CA ILE A 13 1.74 -2.54 -5.55
C ILE A 13 1.56 -1.02 -5.43
N THR A 14 2.60 -0.25 -5.76
CA THR A 14 2.58 1.22 -5.74
C THR A 14 1.57 1.78 -6.74
N THR A 15 1.53 1.26 -7.97
CA THR A 15 0.56 1.70 -9.00
C THR A 15 -0.87 1.43 -8.55
N THR A 16 -1.15 0.22 -8.07
CA THR A 16 -2.48 -0.15 -7.58
C THR A 16 -2.88 0.69 -6.38
N LEU A 17 -1.98 0.97 -5.43
CA LEU A 17 -2.22 1.89 -4.32
C LEU A 17 -2.59 3.28 -4.84
N LEU A 18 -1.82 3.82 -5.79
CA LEU A 18 -2.07 5.14 -6.38
C LEU A 18 -3.45 5.20 -7.05
N GLU A 19 -3.81 4.18 -7.82
CA GLU A 19 -5.11 4.09 -8.49
C GLU A 19 -6.26 3.97 -7.49
N MET A 20 -6.11 3.14 -6.46
CA MET A 20 -7.12 2.96 -5.41
C MET A 20 -7.30 4.23 -4.57
N CYS A 21 -6.25 5.03 -4.40
CA CYS A 21 -6.31 6.28 -3.65
C CYS A 21 -6.80 7.49 -4.47
N ARG A 22 -6.80 7.43 -5.81
CA ARG A 22 -7.34 8.50 -6.68
C ARG A 22 -8.74 8.97 -6.30
N PRO A 23 -9.73 8.08 -6.07
CA PRO A 23 -11.08 8.52 -5.68
C PRO A 23 -11.15 9.23 -4.32
N PHE A 24 -10.10 9.13 -3.50
CA PHE A 24 -10.06 9.63 -2.12
C PHE A 24 -9.34 10.98 -1.95
N GLY A 25 -9.22 11.79 -3.01
CA GLY A 25 -8.67 13.15 -2.93
C GLY A 25 -7.17 13.28 -3.19
N GLY A 26 -6.52 12.17 -3.56
CA GLY A 26 -5.10 12.14 -3.89
C GLY A 26 -4.19 11.96 -2.69
N ILE A 27 -3.09 11.25 -2.92
CA ILE A 27 -2.07 10.94 -1.93
C ILE A 27 -1.04 12.08 -1.94
N GLU A 28 -0.60 12.53 -0.77
CA GLU A 28 0.57 13.39 -0.64
C GLU A 28 1.87 12.60 -0.82
N THR A 29 2.01 11.51 -0.07
CA THR A 29 3.17 10.61 -0.15
C THR A 29 2.73 9.15 -0.06
N CYS A 30 3.32 8.30 -0.91
CA CYS A 30 3.16 6.85 -0.87
C CYS A 30 4.55 6.23 -0.80
N THR A 31 4.80 5.40 0.20
CA THR A 31 6.05 4.68 0.38
C THR A 31 5.73 3.22 0.58
N VAL A 32 6.40 2.34 -0.17
CA VAL A 32 6.25 0.90 -0.03
C VAL A 32 7.61 0.32 0.33
N GLU A 33 7.66 -0.38 1.46
CA GLU A 33 8.85 -0.99 2.01
C GLU A 33 8.63 -2.50 2.09
N HIS A 34 9.60 -3.30 1.64
CA HIS A 34 9.52 -4.74 1.81
C HIS A 34 10.08 -5.12 3.19
N ALA A 35 9.22 -5.65 4.06
CA ALA A 35 9.63 -6.18 5.35
C ALA A 35 10.23 -7.57 5.15
N SER A 36 11.53 -7.60 4.80
CA SER A 36 12.29 -8.83 4.51
C SER A 36 12.23 -9.89 5.62
N ASN A 37 11.93 -9.50 6.85
CA ASN A 37 11.84 -10.40 8.00
C ASN A 37 10.48 -11.11 8.12
N GLU A 38 9.42 -10.55 7.53
CA GLU A 38 8.05 -11.05 7.66
C GLU A 38 7.50 -11.56 6.32
N GLY A 39 8.22 -11.34 5.21
CA GLY A 39 7.76 -11.69 3.87
C GLY A 39 6.55 -10.86 3.43
N VAL A 40 6.35 -9.68 4.04
CA VAL A 40 5.24 -8.78 3.77
C VAL A 40 5.72 -7.44 3.25
N PHE A 41 4.84 -6.72 2.55
CA PHE A 41 5.09 -5.33 2.16
C PHE A 41 4.37 -4.38 3.10
N HIS A 42 5.09 -3.40 3.63
CA HIS A 42 4.56 -2.29 4.40
C HIS A 42 4.31 -1.10 3.47
N CYS A 43 3.05 -0.66 3.40
CA CYS A 43 2.68 0.47 2.58
C CYS A 43 2.27 1.63 3.48
N LEU A 44 3.05 2.71 3.46
CA LEU A 44 2.77 3.98 4.13
C LEU A 44 2.14 4.95 3.14
N VAL A 45 0.91 5.36 3.40
CA VAL A 45 0.17 6.31 2.56
C VAL A 45 -0.26 7.50 3.40
N SER A 46 0.15 8.71 2.98
CA SER A 46 -0.31 9.99 3.54
C SER A 46 -1.36 10.60 2.61
N LEU A 47 -2.56 10.82 3.12
CA LEU A 47 -3.66 11.41 2.36
C LEU A 47 -3.75 12.91 2.59
N LYS A 48 -4.12 13.66 1.54
CA LYS A 48 -4.49 15.07 1.68
C LYS A 48 -5.73 15.27 2.54
N GLU A 49 -6.65 14.31 2.47
CA GLU A 49 -7.94 14.37 3.15
C GLU A 49 -8.02 13.29 4.24
N PRO A 50 -7.85 13.65 5.53
CA PRO A 50 -7.84 12.67 6.64
C PRO A 50 -9.16 11.91 6.79
N ARG A 51 -10.27 12.51 6.37
CA ARG A 51 -11.61 11.90 6.35
C ARG A 51 -11.70 10.63 5.50
N ASN A 52 -10.81 10.48 4.50
CA ASN A 52 -10.85 9.37 3.56
C ASN A 52 -9.98 8.18 4.00
N HIS A 53 -9.33 8.25 5.16
CA HIS A 53 -8.45 7.17 5.62
C HIS A 53 -9.19 5.85 5.91
N ALA A 54 -10.36 5.93 6.55
CA ALA A 54 -11.14 4.77 6.93
C ALA A 54 -11.65 3.99 5.70
N PRO A 55 -12.33 4.63 4.72
CA PRO A 55 -12.77 3.91 3.52
C PRO A 55 -11.59 3.44 2.67
N LEU A 56 -10.47 4.16 2.67
CA LEU A 56 -9.26 3.68 1.99
C LEU A 56 -8.66 2.45 2.67
N ALA A 57 -8.59 2.42 4.01
CA ALA A 57 -8.11 1.27 4.78
C ALA A 57 -8.94 0.03 4.51
N ASP A 58 -10.27 0.19 4.44
CA ASP A 58 -11.20 -0.89 4.13
C ASP A 58 -10.98 -1.43 2.71
N THR A 59 -10.92 -0.53 1.72
CA THR A 59 -10.71 -0.88 0.30
C THR A 59 -9.36 -1.58 0.11
N LEU A 60 -8.30 -1.07 0.73
CA LEU A 60 -6.94 -1.62 0.62
C LEU A 60 -6.81 -2.94 1.40
N GLY A 61 -7.39 -3.03 2.59
CA GLY A 61 -7.43 -4.26 3.38
C GLY A 61 -8.10 -5.40 2.63
N GLY A 62 -9.22 -5.13 1.96
CA GLY A 62 -9.92 -6.14 1.14
C GLY A 62 -9.13 -6.61 -0.09
N GLN A 63 -8.33 -5.74 -0.71
CA GLN A 63 -7.62 -6.09 -1.94
C GLN A 63 -6.28 -6.80 -1.71
N PHE A 64 -5.61 -6.48 -0.60
CA PHE A 64 -4.26 -6.92 -0.29
C PHE A 64 -4.16 -7.92 0.86
N GLY A 65 -5.24 -8.10 1.65
CA GLY A 65 -5.26 -9.00 2.81
C GLY A 65 -4.91 -10.46 2.50
N ASP A 66 -5.23 -10.95 1.30
CA ASP A 66 -4.94 -12.33 0.87
C ASP A 66 -3.56 -12.51 0.22
N LYS A 67 -2.84 -11.39 -0.05
CA LYS A 67 -1.62 -11.39 -0.86
C LYS A 67 -0.33 -11.31 -0.05
N GLY A 68 -0.39 -11.48 1.27
CA GLY A 68 0.77 -11.29 2.14
C GLY A 68 1.26 -9.84 2.17
N VAL A 69 0.41 -8.87 1.84
CA VAL A 69 0.75 -7.44 1.85
C VAL A 69 0.07 -6.81 3.06
N ARG A 70 0.86 -6.17 3.95
CA ARG A 70 0.36 -5.55 5.17
C ARG A 70 0.35 -4.04 5.02
N ILE A 71 -0.83 -3.47 4.80
CA ILE A 71 -0.98 -2.04 4.54
C ILE A 71 -1.12 -1.28 5.84
N GLN A 72 -0.30 -0.25 6.03
CA GLN A 72 -0.37 0.63 7.19
C GLN A 72 -0.61 2.07 6.75
N ILE A 73 -1.86 2.49 6.76
CA ILE A 73 -2.22 3.85 6.38
C ILE A 73 -1.87 4.81 7.51
N ARG A 74 -1.10 5.86 7.21
CA ARG A 74 -0.68 6.85 8.19
C ARG A 74 -1.12 8.23 7.72
N VAL A 75 -2.14 8.74 8.39
CA VAL A 75 -2.66 10.07 8.11
C VAL A 75 -1.84 11.08 8.92
N ARG A 76 -1.14 12.00 8.25
CA ARG A 76 -0.64 13.20 8.92
C ARG A 76 -1.82 14.18 9.07
N SER A 77 -2.06 14.61 10.30
CA SER A 77 -3.03 15.66 10.65
C SER A 77 -2.33 17.01 10.68
#